data_AF-A0A2I8A5V7-F1
#
_entry.id   AF-A0A2I8A5V7-F1
#
_cell.length_a   1.000
_cell.length_b   1.000
_cell.length_c   1.000
_cell.angle_alpha   90.00
_cell.angle_beta   90.00
_cell.angle_gamma   90.00
#
_symmetry.space_group_name_H-M   'P 1'
#
loop_
_entity.id
_entity.type
_entity.pdbx_description
1 polymer ?
#
loop_
_entity_poly.entity_id
_entity_poly.type
_entity_poly.pdbx_seq_one_letter_code
_entity_poly.pdbx_strand_id
1 'polypeptide(L)'
;MLQTEFEFTLPKGYLDEDGNLHRTGVMRLSRAIDEIVPLRDPRVKTNPAYATVIILSRVIIRLGALDEVTPAVVENFFACDLSYLQQFYRQINELKEE
;
A
#
# COMPACT_ATOMS: atom_id res chain seq x y z
N MET A 1 17.62 14.45 10.77
CA MET A 1 17.22 13.02 10.80
C MET A 1 16.60 12.68 9.45
N LEU A 2 16.76 11.45 8.97
CA LEU A 2 16.12 10.98 7.73
C LEU A 2 14.63 10.76 7.99
N GLN A 3 13.75 11.42 7.23
CA GLN A 3 12.32 11.13 7.26
C GLN A 3 12.06 9.79 6.55
N THR A 4 11.40 8.87 7.23
CA THR A 4 11.13 7.52 6.70
C THR A 4 9.64 7.18 6.67
N GLU A 5 8.77 8.05 7.20
CA GLU A 5 7.33 7.86 7.32
C GLU A 5 6.59 9.10 6.79
N PHE A 6 5.48 8.84 6.10
CA PHE A 6 4.70 9.84 5.38
C PHE A 6 3.21 9.57 5.57
N GLU A 7 2.48 10.60 6.00
CA GLU A 7 1.04 10.52 6.16
C GLU A 7 0.34 10.62 4.80
N PHE A 8 -0.75 9.87 4.65
CA PHE A 8 -1.63 9.96 3.49
C PHE A 8 -3.10 9.96 3.91
N THR A 9 -3.97 10.40 3.01
CA THR A 9 -5.42 10.33 3.18
C THR A 9 -6.06 9.78 1.92
N LEU A 10 -6.72 8.63 2.05
CA LEU A 10 -7.44 7.99 0.95
C LEU A 10 -8.56 8.90 0.42
N PRO A 11 -8.65 9.10 -0.91
CA PRO A 11 -9.75 9.81 -1.56
C PRO A 11 -11.15 9.37 -1.10
N LYS A 12 -11.43 8.07 -1.01
CA LYS A 12 -12.70 7.53 -0.51
C LYS A 12 -12.53 6.87 0.85
N GLY A 13 -11.55 5.97 0.96
CA GLY A 13 -11.28 5.22 2.18
C GLY A 13 -11.54 3.74 2.01
N TYR A 14 -11.01 2.97 2.94
CA TYR A 14 -11.30 1.56 3.08
C TYR A 14 -12.49 1.37 4.03
N LEU A 15 -13.55 0.74 3.54
CA LEU A 15 -14.69 0.33 4.35
C LEU A 15 -14.44 -1.12 4.79
N ASP A 16 -14.32 -1.35 6.11
CA ASP A 16 -14.12 -2.69 6.64
C ASP A 16 -15.44 -3.49 6.71
N GLU A 17 -15.36 -4.74 7.15
CA GLU A 17 -16.51 -5.64 7.26
C GLU A 17 -17.54 -5.20 8.31
N ASP A 18 -17.11 -4.41 9.31
CA ASP A 18 -17.95 -3.86 10.37
C ASP A 18 -18.59 -2.51 9.98
N GLY A 19 -18.28 -1.99 8.80
CA GLY A 19 -18.78 -0.72 8.28
C GLY A 19 -18.01 0.52 8.76
N ASN A 20 -16.82 0.34 9.35
CA ASN A 20 -15.94 1.45 9.70
C ASN A 20 -15.19 1.95 8.47
N LEU A 21 -15.08 3.28 8.36
CA LEU A 21 -14.37 3.92 7.26
C LEU A 21 -12.98 4.39 7.70
N HIS A 22 -11.94 3.77 7.15
CA HIS A 22 -10.54 4.13 7.38
C HIS A 22 -9.99 4.96 6.23
N ARG A 23 -9.52 6.18 6.53
CA ARG A 23 -9.02 7.10 5.49
C ARG A 23 -7.59 7.57 5.70
N THR A 24 -7.20 7.82 6.93
CA THR A 24 -5.88 8.34 7.25
C THR A 24 -4.93 7.18 7.54
N GLY A 25 -3.72 7.28 7.00
CA GLY A 25 -2.72 6.23 7.17
C GLY A 25 -1.29 6.77 7.12
N VAL A 26 -0.36 5.88 7.38
CA VAL A 26 1.09 6.16 7.33
C VAL A 26 1.74 5.12 6.44
N MET A 27 2.52 5.59 5.48
CA MET A 27 3.38 4.77 4.64
C MET A 27 4.83 5.04 4.99
N ARG A 28 5.65 3.99 5.10
CA ARG A 28 7.10 4.13 5.22
C ARG A 28 7.79 4.03 3.86
N LEU A 29 9.02 4.52 3.78
CA LEU A 29 9.90 4.21 2.65
C LEU A 29 10.02 2.69 2.49
N SER A 30 10.02 2.25 1.23
CA SER A 30 10.26 0.85 0.91
C SER A 30 11.73 0.52 1.11
N ARG A 31 11.98 -0.73 1.51
CA ARG A 31 13.32 -1.31 1.53
C ARG A 31 13.43 -2.24 0.34
N ALA A 32 14.65 -2.54 -0.10
CA ALA A 32 14.89 -3.51 -1.18
C ALA A 32 14.17 -4.86 -0.95
N ILE A 33 14.03 -5.30 0.31
CA ILE A 33 13.32 -6.55 0.63
C ILE A 33 11.82 -6.49 0.31
N ASP A 34 11.21 -5.30 0.37
CA ASP A 34 9.80 -5.10 0.04
C ASP A 34 9.55 -5.24 -1.46
N GLU A 35 10.57 -5.04 -2.30
CA GLU A 35 10.51 -5.22 -3.76
C GLU A 35 10.87 -6.65 -4.19
N ILE A 36 11.81 -7.29 -3.49
CA ILE A 36 12.32 -8.62 -3.87
C ILE A 36 11.38 -9.74 -3.43
N VAL A 37 10.84 -9.67 -2.20
CA VAL A 37 9.99 -10.75 -1.67
C VAL A 37 8.70 -10.97 -2.48
N PRO A 38 7.97 -9.93 -2.95
CA PRO A 38 6.78 -10.10 -3.78
C PRO A 38 7.01 -10.96 -5.03
N LEU A 39 8.20 -10.90 -5.64
CA LEU A 39 8.53 -11.66 -6.86
C LEU A 39 8.51 -13.19 -6.65
N ARG A 40 8.55 -13.64 -5.39
CA ARG A 40 8.47 -15.06 -5.03
C ARG A 40 7.02 -15.54 -4.86
N ASP A 41 6.06 -14.63 -4.70
CA ASP A 41 4.65 -14.98 -4.50
C ASP A 41 4.06 -15.60 -5.78
N PRO A 42 3.41 -16.78 -5.70
CA PRO A 42 2.79 -17.42 -6.85
C PRO A 42 1.79 -16.52 -7.60
N ARG A 43 1.05 -15.66 -6.89
CA ARG A 43 0.09 -14.73 -7.50
C ARG A 43 0.78 -13.69 -8.37
N VAL A 44 1.98 -13.24 -7.98
CA VAL A 44 2.80 -12.31 -8.77
C VAL A 44 3.36 -13.00 -10.02
N LYS A 45 3.74 -14.27 -9.92
CA LYS A 45 4.19 -15.05 -11.09
C LYS A 45 3.09 -15.19 -12.14
N THR A 46 1.84 -15.35 -11.71
CA THR A 46 0.68 -15.42 -12.61
C THR A 46 0.25 -14.04 -13.10
N ASN A 47 0.31 -13.03 -12.23
CA ASN A 47 -0.08 -11.65 -12.53
C ASN A 47 0.94 -10.67 -11.93
N PRO A 48 1.90 -10.17 -12.72
CA PRO A 48 2.92 -9.24 -12.23
C PRO A 48 2.35 -7.97 -11.58
N ALA A 49 1.16 -7.51 -11.99
CA ALA A 49 0.51 -6.34 -11.39
C ALA A 49 0.17 -6.54 -9.90
N TYR A 50 0.02 -7.79 -9.45
CA TYR A 50 -0.26 -8.14 -8.06
C TYR A 50 0.91 -7.79 -7.11
N ALA A 51 2.12 -7.56 -7.64
CA ALA A 51 3.25 -7.09 -6.82
C ALA A 51 2.90 -5.81 -6.06
N THR A 52 2.14 -4.90 -6.70
CA THR A 52 1.68 -3.64 -6.07
C THR A 52 0.89 -3.90 -4.79
N VAL A 53 0.01 -4.90 -4.79
CA VAL A 53 -0.81 -5.26 -3.61
C VAL A 53 0.08 -5.69 -2.46
N ILE A 54 1.04 -6.57 -2.74
CA ILE A 54 1.97 -7.09 -1.72
C ILE A 54 2.86 -5.95 -1.19
N ILE A 55 3.42 -5.12 -2.08
CA ILE A 55 4.26 -3.99 -1.68
C ILE A 55 3.48 -3.06 -0.76
N LEU A 56 2.31 -2.60 -1.18
CA LEU A 56 1.48 -1.67 -0.40
C LEU A 56 1.13 -2.24 0.98
N SER A 57 0.76 -3.52 1.07
CA SER A 57 0.48 -4.18 2.36
C SER A 57 1.68 -4.18 3.32
N ARG A 58 2.92 -4.14 2.81
CA ARG A 58 4.14 -4.17 3.65
C ARG A 58 4.62 -2.79 4.08
N VAL A 59 4.28 -1.75 3.32
CA VAL A 59 4.79 -0.39 3.53
C VAL A 59 3.76 0.54 4.17
N ILE A 60 2.47 0.21 4.11
CA ILE A 60 1.45 0.89 4.91
C ILE A 60 1.50 0.32 6.33
N ILE A 61 2.02 1.10 7.26
CA ILE A 61 2.22 0.68 8.66
C ILE A 61 1.05 1.06 9.57
N ARG A 62 0.13 1.89 9.08
CA ARG A 62 -1.10 2.28 9.78
C ARG A 62 -2.17 2.68 8.77
N LEU A 63 -3.40 2.24 8.98
CA LEU A 63 -4.58 2.72 8.26
C LEU A 63 -5.76 2.74 9.24
N GLY A 64 -6.18 3.94 9.64
CA GLY A 64 -7.23 4.11 10.66
C GLY A 64 -6.92 3.34 11.95
N ALA A 65 -7.83 2.42 12.30
CA ALA A 65 -7.76 1.60 13.52
C ALA A 65 -7.46 0.13 13.23
N LEU A 66 -7.04 -0.21 12.00
CA LEU A 66 -6.67 -1.57 11.65
C LEU A 66 -5.40 -1.99 12.40
N ASP A 67 -5.40 -3.22 12.90
CA ASP A 67 -4.22 -3.83 13.53
C ASP A 67 -3.08 -4.06 12.51
N GLU A 68 -3.44 -4.50 11.30
CA GLU A 68 -2.51 -4.78 10.21
C GLU A 68 -3.15 -4.48 8.85
N VAL A 69 -2.34 -4.00 7.90
CA VAL A 69 -2.76 -3.86 6.50
C VAL A 69 -2.30 -5.09 5.71
N THR A 70 -3.17 -6.09 5.63
CA THR A 70 -2.89 -7.33 4.88
C THR A 70 -3.09 -7.15 3.37
N PRO A 71 -2.60 -8.08 2.52
CA PRO A 71 -2.94 -8.06 1.10
C PRO A 71 -4.45 -8.05 0.83
N ALA A 72 -5.24 -8.74 1.66
CA ALA A 72 -6.70 -8.76 1.52
C ALA A 72 -7.34 -7.39 1.78
N VAL A 73 -6.79 -6.60 2.71
CA VAL A 73 -7.23 -5.21 2.92
C VAL A 73 -6.99 -4.38 1.65
N VAL A 74 -5.80 -4.49 1.06
CA VAL A 74 -5.42 -3.75 -0.15
C VAL A 74 -6.23 -4.17 -1.37
N GLU A 75 -6.57 -5.46 -1.49
CA GLU A 75 -7.45 -5.99 -2.54
C GLU A 75 -8.87 -5.39 -2.49
N ASN A 76 -9.33 -5.01 -1.30
CA ASN A 76 -10.66 -4.44 -1.08
C ASN A 76 -10.70 -2.91 -1.12
N PHE A 77 -9.59 -2.25 -1.50
CA PHE A 77 -9.62 -0.82 -1.75
C PHE A 77 -10.42 -0.48 -3.01
N PHE A 78 -11.09 0.67 -3.00
CA PHE A 78 -11.62 1.24 -4.23
C PHE A 78 -10.49 1.48 -5.23
N ALA A 79 -10.76 1.30 -6.53
CA ALA A 79 -9.76 1.48 -7.57
C ALA A 79 -9.08 2.87 -7.54
N CYS A 80 -9.81 3.92 -7.15
CA CYS A 80 -9.24 5.27 -7.00
C CYS A 80 -8.26 5.38 -5.81
N ASP A 81 -8.53 4.67 -4.72
CA ASP A 81 -7.68 4.67 -3.53
C ASP A 81 -6.41 3.86 -3.80
N LEU A 82 -6.53 2.72 -4.48
CA LEU A 82 -5.38 1.93 -4.91
C LEU A 82 -4.48 2.74 -5.86
N SER A 83 -5.07 3.43 -6.84
CA SER A 83 -4.33 4.29 -7.77
C SER A 83 -3.63 5.45 -7.04
N TYR A 84 -4.32 6.10 -6.11
CA TYR A 84 -3.74 7.15 -5.26
C TYR A 84 -2.53 6.61 -4.47
N LEU A 85 -2.67 5.45 -3.82
CA LEU A 85 -1.58 4.85 -3.04
C LEU A 85 -0.40 4.43 -3.91
N GLN A 86 -0.64 3.94 -5.13
CA GLN A 86 0.43 3.61 -6.07
C GLN A 86 1.22 4.86 -6.48
N GLN A 87 0.53 5.98 -6.74
CA GLN A 87 1.19 7.26 -7.04
C GLN A 87 1.97 7.79 -5.83
N PHE A 88 1.34 7.76 -4.65
CA PHE A 88 1.98 8.18 -3.40
C PHE A 88 3.23 7.36 -3.09
N TYR A 89 3.17 6.04 -3.25
CA TYR A 89 4.30 5.13 -3.10
C TYR A 89 5.49 5.52 -3.98
N ARG A 90 5.23 5.81 -5.26
CA ARG A 90 6.27 6.22 -6.19
C ARG A 90 6.86 7.58 -5.82
N GLN A 91 6.01 8.52 -5.42
CA GLN A 91 6.43 9.86 -5.01
C GLN A 91 7.40 9.80 -3.82
N ILE A 92 7.04 9.08 -2.74
CA ILE A 92 7.89 9.05 -1.53
C ILE A 92 9.19 8.26 -1.72
N ASN A 93 9.20 7.29 -2.64
CA ASN A 93 10.38 6.47 -2.95
C ASN A 93 11.17 6.98 -4.15
N GLU A 94 10.87 8.19 -4.65
CA GLU A 94 11.55 8.83 -5.79
C GLU A 94 11.62 7.95 -7.05
N LEU A 95 10.64 7.06 -7.23
CA LEU A 95 10.51 6.21 -8.39
C LEU A 95 9.91 7.04 -9.53
N LYS A 96 10.78 7.64 -10.36
CA LYS A 96 10.36 8.39 -11.55
C LYS A 96 9.76 7.41 -12.59
N GLU A 97 8.68 7.82 -13.24
CA GLU A 97 8.35 7.27 -14.55
C GLU A 97 9.35 7.87 -15.56
N GLU A 98 10.04 7.01 -16.31
CA GLU A 98 10.78 7.44 -17.51
C GLU A 98 9.82 7.81 -18.65
#